data_AF-U2QRR5-F1
#
_entry.id   AF-U2QRR5-F1
#
_cell.length_a   1.000
_cell.length_b   1.000
_cell.length_c   1.000
_cell.angle_alpha   90.00
_cell.angle_beta   90.00
_cell.angle_gamma   90.00
#
_symmetry.space_group_name_H-M   'P 1'
#
loop_
_entity.id
_entity.type
_entity.pdbx_description
1 polymer ?
#
loop_
_entity_poly.entity_id
_entity_poly.type
_entity_poly.pdbx_seq_one_letter_code
_entity_poly.pdbx_strand_id
1 'polypeptide(L)'
;GLARGRAVATTAGRLPARWVIHTVGPVFSRTEDRSGILADCYRAALAVADELGARSVAFPLISAGVYGWPPDDAARIAVRTLAATPTEVDEAILVAYGRRAQEDCTRALAELRD
;
A
#
# COMPACT_ATOMS: atom_id res chain seq x y z
N GLY A 1 13.05 -15.37 -3.21
CA GLY A 1 12.57 -14.02 -3.58
C GLY A 1 11.06 -14.00 -3.58
N LEU A 2 10.44 -12.82 -3.53
CA LEU A 2 8.98 -12.66 -3.53
C LEU A 2 8.52 -12.13 -4.90
N ALA A 3 7.44 -12.69 -5.45
CA ALA A 3 6.86 -12.22 -6.69
C ALA A 3 6.14 -10.87 -6.51
N ARG A 4 6.01 -10.10 -7.59
CA ARG A 4 5.26 -8.83 -7.60
C ARG A 4 3.79 -9.06 -7.18
N GLY A 5 3.21 -8.14 -6.42
CA GLY A 5 1.83 -8.26 -5.93
C GLY A 5 1.64 -9.28 -4.79
N ARG A 6 2.70 -9.94 -4.32
CA ARG A 6 2.63 -10.85 -3.15
C ARG A 6 3.20 -10.17 -1.91
N ALA A 7 2.83 -10.67 -0.74
CA ALA A 7 3.29 -10.19 0.55
C ALA A 7 3.75 -11.34 1.46
N VAL A 8 4.72 -11.08 2.34
CA VAL A 8 5.16 -11.99 3.41
C VAL A 8 5.54 -11.19 4.65
N ALA A 9 5.39 -11.76 5.84
CA ALA A 9 5.73 -11.08 7.08
C ALA A 9 7.04 -11.57 7.70
N THR A 10 7.69 -10.68 8.45
CA THR A 10 8.74 -11.00 9.42
C THR A 10 8.42 -10.34 10.75
N THR A 11 9.17 -10.70 11.81
CA THR A 11 9.24 -9.83 13.00
C THR A 11 9.83 -8.47 12.63
N ALA A 12 9.57 -7.44 13.45
CA ALA A 12 10.03 -6.08 13.16
C ALA A 12 11.39 -5.71 13.79
N GLY A 13 12.03 -6.65 14.50
CA GLY A 13 13.30 -6.42 15.18
C GLY A 13 13.21 -5.32 16.25
N ARG A 14 13.92 -4.21 16.06
CA ARG A 14 13.96 -3.07 17.00
C ARG A 14 12.91 -1.98 16.73
N LEU A 15 12.07 -2.15 15.72
CA LEU A 15 11.01 -1.20 15.42
C LEU A 15 9.90 -1.29 16.49
N PRO A 16 9.15 -0.20 16.72
CA PRO A 16 7.99 -0.21 17.62
C PRO A 16 6.82 -1.05 17.06
N ALA A 17 6.80 -1.32 15.76
CA ALA A 17 5.85 -2.25 15.15
C ALA A 17 6.09 -3.69 15.61
N ARG A 18 5.07 -4.53 15.59
CA ARG A 18 5.21 -5.97 15.90
C ARG A 18 5.78 -6.77 14.73
N TRP A 19 5.34 -6.43 13.51
CA TRP A 19 5.71 -7.09 12.27
C TRP A 19 6.10 -6.09 11.20
N VAL A 20 6.83 -6.59 10.20
CA VAL A 20 7.01 -5.91 8.92
C VAL A 20 6.45 -6.83 7.84
N ILE A 21 5.48 -6.32 7.08
CA ILE A 21 4.92 -7.01 5.91
C ILE A 21 5.65 -6.48 4.67
N HIS A 22 6.39 -7.36 4.02
CA HIS A 22 7.17 -7.07 2.82
C HIS A 22 6.32 -7.39 1.60
N THR A 23 6.15 -6.44 0.68
CA THR A 23 5.51 -6.66 -0.61
C THR A 23 6.35 -6.04 -1.73
N VAL A 24 6.23 -6.60 -2.95
CA VAL A 24 6.99 -6.15 -4.12
C VAL A 24 6.06 -5.47 -5.11
N GLY A 25 6.16 -4.14 -5.20
CA GLY A 25 5.45 -3.34 -6.19
C GLY A 25 5.93 -3.57 -7.62
N PRO A 26 5.11 -3.29 -8.64
CA PRO A 26 5.57 -3.24 -10.02
C PRO A 26 6.39 -1.97 -10.31
N VAL A 27 7.39 -2.08 -11.18
CA VAL A 27 7.97 -0.90 -11.85
C VAL A 27 6.92 -0.32 -12.79
N PHE A 28 6.75 1.00 -12.78
CA PHE A 28 5.80 1.69 -13.65
C PHE A 28 6.13 1.48 -15.13
N SER A 29 5.09 1.36 -15.95
CA SER A 29 5.19 1.25 -17.41
C SER A 29 4.21 2.22 -18.05
N ARG A 30 4.66 2.94 -19.07
CA ARG A 30 3.79 3.82 -19.88
C ARG A 30 2.98 3.06 -20.93
N THR A 31 3.32 1.79 -21.17
CA THR A 31 2.77 0.98 -22.27
C THR A 31 2.04 -0.28 -21.79
N GLU A 32 2.20 -0.67 -20.53
CA GLU A 32 1.55 -1.83 -19.94
C GLU A 32 0.83 -1.40 -18.67
N ASP A 33 -0.45 -1.72 -18.56
CA ASP A 33 -1.20 -1.49 -17.33
C ASP A 33 -0.77 -2.50 -16.27
N ARG A 34 -0.19 -2.00 -15.18
CA ARG A 34 0.23 -2.78 -14.02
C ARG A 34 -0.51 -2.38 -12.74
N SER A 35 -1.58 -1.60 -12.88
CA SER A 35 -2.34 -1.05 -11.75
C SER A 35 -2.94 -2.17 -10.89
N GLY A 36 -3.39 -3.25 -11.53
CA GLY A 36 -3.85 -4.46 -10.84
C GLY A 36 -2.78 -5.08 -9.94
N ILE A 37 -1.52 -5.12 -10.39
CA ILE A 37 -0.40 -5.67 -9.59
C ILE A 37 -0.09 -4.74 -8.40
N LEU A 38 -0.17 -3.41 -8.60
CA LEU A 38 -0.01 -2.46 -7.51
C LEU A 38 -1.13 -2.60 -6.48
N ALA A 39 -2.39 -2.77 -6.91
CA ALA A 39 -3.50 -3.05 -6.03
C ALA A 39 -3.31 -4.38 -5.28
N ASP A 40 -2.81 -5.42 -5.94
CA ASP A 40 -2.51 -6.71 -5.30
C ASP A 40 -1.49 -6.59 -4.16
N CYS A 41 -0.52 -5.66 -4.23
CA CYS A 41 0.38 -5.40 -3.10
C CYS A 41 -0.38 -5.01 -1.83
N TYR A 42 -1.37 -4.13 -1.95
CA TYR A 42 -2.18 -3.69 -0.81
C TYR A 42 -3.09 -4.82 -0.31
N ARG A 43 -3.79 -5.53 -1.22
CA ARG A 43 -4.66 -6.67 -0.87
C ARG A 43 -3.89 -7.78 -0.17
N ALA A 44 -2.73 -8.17 -0.73
CA ALA A 44 -1.91 -9.23 -0.17
C ALA A 44 -1.35 -8.83 1.21
N ALA A 45 -0.98 -7.56 1.39
CA ALA A 45 -0.51 -7.08 2.68
C ALA A 45 -1.61 -7.01 3.74
N LEU A 46 -2.85 -6.64 3.37
CA LEU A 46 -4.01 -6.75 4.26
C LEU A 46 -4.31 -8.20 4.64
N ALA A 47 -4.30 -9.13 3.68
CA ALA A 47 -4.51 -10.55 3.96
C ALA A 47 -3.45 -11.11 4.94
N VAL A 48 -2.17 -10.74 4.77
CA VAL A 48 -1.11 -11.12 5.71
C VAL A 48 -1.32 -10.46 7.08
N ALA A 49 -1.82 -9.22 7.14
CA ALA A 49 -2.13 -8.56 8.40
C ALA A 49 -3.26 -9.29 9.14
N ASP A 50 -4.30 -9.74 8.43
CA ASP A 50 -5.40 -10.52 8.97
C ASP A 50 -4.90 -11.87 9.53
N GLU A 51 -4.04 -12.58 8.78
CA GLU A 51 -3.41 -13.82 9.23
C GLU A 51 -2.59 -13.65 10.53
N LEU A 52 -1.99 -12.47 10.73
CA LEU A 52 -1.23 -12.12 11.93
C LEU A 52 -2.11 -11.61 13.09
N GLY A 53 -3.40 -11.36 12.84
CA GLY A 53 -4.30 -10.69 13.78
C GLY A 53 -3.94 -9.23 14.05
N ALA A 54 -3.30 -8.56 13.09
CA ALA A 54 -3.00 -7.13 13.20
C ALA A 54 -4.28 -6.30 12.99
N ARG A 55 -4.52 -5.34 13.89
CA ARG A 55 -5.69 -4.44 13.81
C ARG A 55 -5.36 -3.06 13.24
N SER A 56 -4.07 -2.74 13.09
CA SER A 56 -3.62 -1.53 12.42
C SER A 56 -2.38 -1.80 11.55
N VAL A 57 -2.31 -1.14 10.40
CA VAL A 57 -1.22 -1.29 9.43
C VAL A 57 -0.88 0.06 8.81
N ALA A 58 0.41 0.38 8.76
CA ALA A 58 0.93 1.55 8.06
C ALA A 58 1.57 1.15 6.72
N PHE A 59 1.18 1.82 5.65
CA PHE A 59 1.66 1.59 4.29
C PHE A 59 2.42 2.81 3.78
N PRO A 60 3.58 2.62 3.11
CA PRO A 60 4.12 3.67 2.25
C PRO A 60 3.28 3.79 0.98
N LEU A 61 3.58 4.80 0.16
CA LEU A 61 3.06 4.88 -1.20
C LEU A 61 3.86 3.95 -2.13
N ILE A 62 3.40 2.69 -2.24
CA ILE A 62 4.12 1.61 -2.92
C ILE A 62 4.35 1.98 -4.40
N SER A 63 5.56 1.69 -4.88
CA SER A 63 6.03 1.98 -6.24
C SER A 63 6.21 3.47 -6.61
N ALA A 64 5.76 4.42 -5.79
CA ALA A 64 5.84 5.86 -6.07
C ALA A 64 7.22 6.50 -5.79
N GLY A 65 8.22 5.68 -5.46
CA GLY A 65 9.62 6.10 -5.33
C GLY A 65 10.44 5.73 -6.56
N VAL A 66 11.54 5.00 -6.36
CA VAL A 66 12.45 4.58 -7.44
C VAL A 66 11.79 3.71 -8.53
N TYR A 67 10.63 3.09 -8.26
CA TYR A 67 9.85 2.33 -9.26
C TYR A 67 9.01 3.22 -10.19
N GLY A 68 9.00 4.54 -9.95
CA GLY A 68 8.56 5.55 -10.91
C GLY A 68 7.05 5.64 -11.11
N TRP A 69 6.24 5.07 -10.22
CA TRP A 69 4.78 5.21 -10.32
C TRP A 69 4.37 6.67 -10.07
N PRO A 70 3.53 7.30 -10.93
CA PRO A 70 3.03 8.65 -10.69
C PRO A 70 2.36 8.76 -9.31
N PRO A 71 2.81 9.66 -8.41
CA PRO A 71 2.34 9.65 -7.03
C PRO A 71 0.83 9.85 -6.85
N ASP A 72 0.20 10.69 -7.65
CA ASP A 72 -1.25 10.94 -7.59
C ASP A 72 -2.05 9.70 -8.00
N ASP A 73 -1.60 8.99 -9.04
CA ASP A 73 -2.19 7.72 -9.47
C ASP A 73 -1.97 6.60 -8.45
N ALA A 74 -0.77 6.48 -7.89
CA ALA A 74 -0.47 5.53 -6.81
C ALA A 74 -1.36 5.76 -5.59
N ALA A 75 -1.55 7.02 -5.19
CA ALA A 75 -2.41 7.40 -4.07
C ALA A 75 -3.87 6.98 -4.29
N ARG A 76 -4.41 7.21 -5.50
CA ARG A 76 -5.77 6.76 -5.85
C ARG A 76 -5.91 5.25 -5.80
N ILE A 77 -4.96 4.51 -6.38
CA ILE A 77 -4.96 3.04 -6.34
C ILE A 77 -4.90 2.55 -4.88
N ALA A 78 -4.02 3.12 -4.07
CA ALA A 78 -3.87 2.75 -2.66
C ALA A 78 -5.16 2.99 -1.88
N VAL A 79 -5.72 4.21 -1.93
CA VAL A 79 -6.94 4.59 -1.19
C VAL A 79 -8.12 3.73 -1.61
N ARG A 80 -8.38 3.60 -2.93
CA ARG A 80 -9.51 2.80 -3.43
C ARG A 80 -9.36 1.33 -3.06
N THR A 81 -8.15 0.78 -3.16
CA THR A 81 -7.92 -0.63 -2.83
C THR A 81 -8.10 -0.88 -1.34
N LEU A 82 -7.51 -0.04 -0.47
CA LEU A 82 -7.64 -0.18 0.98
C LEU A 82 -9.10 -0.04 1.43
N ALA A 83 -9.87 0.89 0.85
CA ALA A 83 -11.27 1.08 1.20
C ALA A 83 -12.20 -0.04 0.71
N ALA A 84 -11.89 -0.65 -0.44
CA ALA A 84 -12.74 -1.67 -1.04
C ALA A 84 -12.38 -3.11 -0.64
N THR A 85 -11.22 -3.33 -0.01
CA THR A 85 -10.74 -4.68 0.35
C THR A 85 -11.29 -5.05 1.73
N PRO A 86 -12.10 -6.13 1.85
CA PRO A 86 -12.50 -6.64 3.15
C PRO A 86 -11.28 -7.10 3.95
N THR A 87 -11.20 -6.72 5.22
CA THR A 87 -10.08 -7.01 6.12
C THR A 87 -10.55 -6.86 7.57
N GLU A 88 -9.85 -7.49 8.51
CA GLU A 88 -10.05 -7.33 9.96
C GLU A 88 -9.28 -6.13 10.53
N VAL A 89 -8.42 -5.49 9.72
CA VAL A 89 -7.70 -4.26 10.08
C VAL A 89 -8.68 -3.10 10.29
N ASP A 90 -8.67 -2.52 11.49
CA ASP A 90 -9.50 -1.37 11.86
C ASP A 90 -8.93 -0.05 11.32
N GLU A 91 -7.61 0.06 11.22
CA GLU A 91 -6.93 1.29 10.82
C GLU A 91 -5.81 1.02 9.80
N ALA A 92 -5.97 1.56 8.60
CA ALA A 92 -4.94 1.60 7.56
C ALA A 92 -4.42 3.04 7.39
N ILE A 93 -3.11 3.24 7.57
CA ILE A 93 -2.47 4.55 7.49
C ILE A 93 -1.60 4.62 6.24
N LEU A 94 -1.86 5.59 5.34
CA LEU A 94 -0.93 5.92 4.25
C LEU A 94 0.10 6.94 4.75
N VAL A 95 1.32 6.47 4.98
CA VAL A 95 2.45 7.28 5.46
C VAL A 95 3.11 7.99 4.27
N ALA A 96 2.71 9.23 4.04
CA ALA A 96 3.28 10.08 3.01
C ALA A 96 4.64 10.68 3.43
N TYR A 97 5.68 10.43 2.64
CA TYR A 97 6.99 11.05 2.86
C TYR A 97 7.09 12.38 2.10
N GLY A 98 6.88 13.48 2.83
CA GLY A 98 6.95 14.85 2.29
C GLY A 98 5.61 15.42 1.84
N ARG A 99 5.57 16.74 1.65
CA ARG A 99 4.34 17.51 1.40
C ARG A 99 3.59 17.07 0.15
N ARG A 100 4.31 16.83 -0.95
CA ARG A 100 3.71 16.42 -2.24
C ARG A 100 2.90 15.13 -2.09
N ALA A 101 3.50 14.09 -1.49
CA ALA A 101 2.82 12.82 -1.26
C ALA A 101 1.63 12.98 -0.31
N GLN A 102 1.73 13.86 0.69
CA GLN A 102 0.61 14.15 1.59
C GLN A 102 -0.57 14.78 0.84
N GLU A 103 -0.31 15.74 -0.04
CA GLU A 103 -1.33 16.39 -0.87
C GLU A 103 -2.02 15.39 -1.79
N ASP A 104 -1.26 14.50 -2.42
CA ASP A 104 -1.80 13.46 -3.31
C ASP A 104 -2.65 12.43 -2.55
N CYS A 105 -2.21 11.95 -1.38
CA CYS A 105 -3.01 11.08 -0.51
C CYS A 105 -4.29 11.77 -0.02
N THR A 106 -4.20 13.04 0.39
CA THR A 106 -5.36 13.81 0.88
C THR A 106 -6.39 14.01 -0.22
N ARG A 107 -5.94 14.30 -1.45
CA ARG A 107 -6.83 14.42 -2.62
C ARG A 107 -7.51 13.10 -2.93
N ALA A 108 -6.78 11.99 -2.95
CA ALA A 108 -7.34 10.66 -3.19
C ALA A 108 -8.38 10.25 -2.13
N LEU A 109 -8.16 10.61 -0.85
CA LEU A 109 -9.14 10.38 0.22
C LEU A 109 -10.40 11.25 0.08
N ALA A 110 -10.27 12.48 -0.40
CA ALA A 110 -11.42 13.35 -0.67
C ALA A 110 -12.27 12.77 -1.82
N GLU A 111 -11.63 12.36 -2.92
CA GLU A 111 -12.29 11.73 -4.09
C GLU A 111 -13.06 10.44 -3.75
N LEU A 112 -12.71 9.74 -2.67
CA LEU A 112 -13.42 8.52 -2.23
C LEU A 112 -14.74 8.83 -1.52
N ARG A 113 -14.89 10.04 -0.97
CA ARG A 113 -16.04 10.45 -0.15
C ARG A 113 -17.15 11.12 -0.97
N ASP A 114 -16.85 11.46 -2.22
CA ASP A 114 -17.77 12.02 -3.21
C ASP A 114 -18.56 10.90 -3.92
#